data_AF-A0A7E4US26-F1
#
_entry.id   AF-A0A7E4US26-F1
#
_cell.length_a   1.000
_cell.length_b   1.000
_cell.length_c   1.000
_cell.angle_alpha   90.00
_cell.angle_beta   90.00
_cell.angle_gamma   90.00
#
_symmetry.space_group_name_H-M   'P 1'
#
loop_
_entity.id
_entity.type
_entity.pdbx_description
1 polymer ?
#
loop_
_entity_poly.entity_id
_entity_poly.type
_entity_poly.pdbx_seq_one_letter_code
_entity_poly.pdbx_strand_id
1 'polypeptide(L)'
;MNFHVLLTDHVVRYRPAPSMKALPWLSAVLLCVLGRFILINARLVKHRVPLRLGAEPNLGRWYCGGTYLDGIVAIASVYLFCGNIDDINLCCKQHDECYSSQYVSRDMCDGKFYQCLETPMRNCEITLINFSNAVDYFGGYFYNKKTRERMVEYMLVNIEHGDEVTLKPPIYYDNTYID
;
A
#
# COMPACT_ATOMS: atom_id res chain seq x y z
N MET A 1 57.05 5.41 15.49
CA MET A 1 56.67 4.47 14.43
C MET A 1 55.62 5.16 13.58
N ASN A 2 56.00 5.62 12.38
CA ASN A 2 55.13 6.38 11.49
C ASN A 2 54.46 5.41 10.50
N PHE A 3 53.14 5.39 10.47
CA PHE A 3 52.36 4.67 9.46
C PHE A 3 52.09 5.61 8.28
N HIS A 4 52.73 5.32 7.14
CA HIS A 4 52.34 5.87 5.85
C HIS A 4 51.12 5.11 5.34
N VAL A 5 49.98 5.80 5.24
CA VAL A 5 48.79 5.31 4.53
C VAL A 5 48.95 5.70 3.06
N LEU A 6 49.13 4.70 2.20
CA LEU A 6 49.10 4.85 0.74
C LEU A 6 47.63 4.94 0.29
N LEU A 7 47.19 6.15 -0.08
CA LEU A 7 45.96 6.37 -0.81
C LEU A 7 46.23 6.11 -2.29
N THR A 8 45.66 5.04 -2.83
CA THR A 8 45.64 4.77 -4.27
C THR A 8 44.47 5.50 -4.91
N ASP A 9 44.77 6.42 -5.82
CA ASP A 9 43.81 7.17 -6.64
C ASP A 9 43.01 6.27 -7.58
N HIS A 10 41.78 5.89 -7.18
CA HIS A 10 40.80 5.35 -8.11
C HIS A 10 39.99 6.50 -8.72
N VAL A 11 40.41 6.94 -9.91
CA VAL A 11 39.65 7.87 -10.75
C VAL A 11 38.42 7.16 -11.30
N VAL A 12 37.27 7.36 -10.65
CA VAL A 12 35.95 6.92 -11.15
C VAL A 12 35.57 7.82 -12.33
N ARG A 13 35.73 7.32 -13.57
CA ARG A 13 35.21 7.99 -14.77
C ARG A 13 33.69 7.85 -14.81
N TYR A 14 32.99 8.93 -14.48
CA TYR A 14 31.55 9.04 -14.67
C TYR A 14 31.23 9.12 -16.18
N ARG A 15 30.61 8.08 -16.76
CA ARG A 15 30.00 8.20 -18.09
C ARG A 15 28.60 8.80 -17.91
N PRO A 16 28.28 9.96 -18.49
CA PRO A 16 26.92 10.45 -18.49
C PRO A 16 26.02 9.50 -19.27
N ALA A 17 24.86 9.17 -18.69
CA ALA A 17 23.84 8.38 -19.36
C ALA A 17 23.37 9.10 -20.64
N PRO A 18 23.11 8.39 -21.75
CA PRO A 18 22.59 9.00 -22.95
C PRO A 18 21.22 9.60 -22.66
N SER A 19 21.01 10.86 -23.07
CA SER A 19 19.73 11.56 -22.92
C SER A 19 18.65 10.81 -23.71
N MET A 20 17.77 10.07 -23.03
CA MET A 20 16.60 9.47 -23.64
C MET A 20 15.60 10.58 -23.99
N LYS A 21 15.58 10.98 -25.26
CA LYS A 21 14.48 11.78 -25.80
C LYS A 21 13.27 10.86 -25.91
N ALA A 22 12.36 10.98 -24.94
CA ALA A 22 11.09 10.24 -24.94
C ALA A 22 10.35 10.49 -26.26
N LEU A 23 10.05 9.40 -26.97
CA LEU A 23 9.31 9.40 -28.22
C LEU A 23 7.83 9.72 -27.91
N PRO A 24 7.30 10.89 -28.32
CA PRO A 24 5.96 11.36 -27.89
C PRO A 24 4.81 10.48 -28.40
N TRP A 25 5.04 9.66 -29.43
CA TRP A 25 4.00 8.82 -30.03
C TRP A 25 3.60 7.61 -29.17
N LEU A 26 4.47 7.13 -28.27
CA LEU A 26 4.11 6.04 -27.35
C LEU A 26 3.07 6.48 -26.31
N SER A 27 3.11 7.75 -25.89
CA SER A 27 2.14 8.31 -24.94
C SER A 27 0.73 8.40 -25.54
N ALA A 28 0.62 8.76 -26.82
CA ALA A 28 -0.67 8.88 -27.50
C ALA A 28 -1.33 7.52 -27.75
N VAL A 29 -0.55 6.49 -28.11
CA VAL A 29 -1.07 5.12 -28.30
C VAL A 29 -1.51 4.53 -26.96
N LEU A 30 -0.74 4.72 -25.90
CA LEU A 30 -1.09 4.24 -24.56
C LEU A 30 -2.38 4.91 -24.05
N LEU A 31 -2.52 6.23 -24.22
CA LEU A 31 -3.75 6.96 -23.88
C LEU A 31 -4.95 6.49 -24.71
N CYS A 32 -4.77 6.16 -26.00
CA CYS A 32 -5.85 5.64 -26.84
C CYS A 32 -6.30 4.23 -26.43
N VAL A 33 -5.36 3.35 -26.08
CA VAL A 33 -5.67 1.97 -25.66
C VAL A 33 -6.31 1.96 -24.27
N LEU A 34 -5.76 2.73 -23.33
CA LEU A 34 -6.34 2.89 -21.98
C LEU A 34 -7.71 3.58 -22.02
N GLY A 35 -7.87 4.62 -22.85
CA GLY A 35 -9.15 5.31 -23.02
C GLY A 35 -10.25 4.40 -23.58
N ARG A 36 -9.93 3.50 -24.51
CA ARG A 36 -10.87 2.49 -25.00
C ARG A 36 -11.18 1.41 -23.96
N PHE A 37 -10.19 1.00 -23.16
CA PHE A 37 -10.42 0.07 -22.06
C PHE A 37 -11.37 0.65 -21.01
N ILE A 38 -11.20 1.93 -20.64
CA ILE A 38 -12.11 2.65 -19.72
C ILE A 38 -13.53 2.73 -20.31
N LEU A 39 -13.68 3.04 -21.60
CA LEU A 39 -14.99 3.14 -22.25
C LEU A 39 -15.70 1.79 -22.44
N ILE A 40 -14.97 0.71 -22.71
CA ILE A 40 -15.53 -0.64 -22.85
C ILE A 40 -16.03 -1.13 -21.49
N ASN A 41 -15.26 -0.94 -20.42
CA ASN A 41 -15.70 -1.27 -19.06
C ASN A 41 -16.89 -0.40 -18.63
N ALA A 42 -16.90 0.90 -18.94
CA ALA A 42 -18.03 1.78 -18.65
C ALA A 42 -19.34 1.36 -19.37
N ARG A 43 -19.27 0.79 -20.58
CA ARG A 43 -20.45 0.26 -21.29
C ARG A 43 -20.97 -1.05 -20.69
N LEU A 44 -20.09 -1.91 -20.17
CA LEU A 44 -20.50 -3.13 -19.48
C LEU A 44 -21.16 -2.84 -18.13
N VAL A 45 -20.73 -1.77 -17.43
CA VAL A 45 -21.34 -1.30 -16.18
C VAL A 45 -22.74 -0.69 -16.41
N LYS A 46 -22.96 -0.02 -17.56
CA LYS A 46 -24.19 0.73 -17.84
C LYS A 46 -25.49 -0.10 -17.90
N HIS A 47 -25.40 -1.42 -18.07
CA HIS A 47 -26.57 -2.30 -18.23
C HIS A 47 -26.87 -3.23 -17.05
N ARG A 48 -26.09 -3.19 -15.95
CA ARG A 48 -26.32 -4.11 -14.81
C ARG A 48 -26.33 -3.52 -13.42
N VAL A 49 -26.21 -2.20 -13.24
CA VAL A 49 -26.22 -1.63 -11.88
C VAL A 49 -27.00 -0.33 -11.84
N PRO A 50 -28.19 -0.28 -11.21
CA PRO A 50 -28.67 0.97 -10.67
C PRO A 50 -27.69 1.37 -9.56
N LEU A 51 -26.75 2.27 -9.87
CA LEU A 51 -25.86 2.89 -8.89
C LEU A 51 -26.71 3.78 -7.96
N ARG A 52 -27.44 3.17 -7.02
CA ARG A 52 -28.01 3.87 -5.87
C ARG A 52 -26.88 4.12 -4.88
N LEU A 53 -26.03 5.09 -5.19
CA LEU A 53 -24.99 5.64 -4.32
C LEU A 53 -25.61 6.55 -3.24
N GLY A 54 -26.74 6.12 -2.66
CA GLY A 54 -27.60 6.94 -1.79
C GLY A 54 -28.35 6.16 -0.71
N ALA A 55 -28.05 4.86 -0.55
CA ALA A 55 -28.31 4.20 0.71
C ALA A 55 -26.95 4.10 1.40
N GLU A 56 -26.73 4.85 2.49
CA GLU A 56 -25.76 4.42 3.50
C GLU A 56 -26.15 3.00 3.86
N PRO A 57 -25.38 1.97 3.45
CA PRO A 57 -25.66 0.66 3.97
C PRO A 57 -25.41 0.77 5.47
N ASN A 58 -26.28 0.21 6.31
CA ASN A 58 -25.95 -0.08 7.71
C ASN A 58 -24.87 -1.20 7.79
N LEU A 59 -23.85 -1.11 6.95
CA LEU A 59 -22.58 -1.80 7.10
C LEU A 59 -21.87 -1.03 8.22
N GLY A 60 -21.36 -1.72 9.23
CA GLY A 60 -20.52 -1.08 10.24
C GLY A 60 -19.33 -0.34 9.62
N ARG A 61 -18.46 0.23 10.46
CA ARG A 61 -17.24 0.92 9.98
C ARG A 61 -16.51 0.07 8.92
N TRP A 62 -16.30 0.65 7.74
CA TRP A 62 -15.52 0.06 6.65
C TRP A 62 -14.03 0.39 6.85
N TYR A 63 -13.17 -0.63 6.77
CA TYR A 63 -11.73 -0.56 7.08
C TYR A 63 -10.85 -0.73 5.84
N CYS A 64 -11.35 -1.28 4.73
CA CYS A 64 -10.51 -1.46 3.55
C CYS A 64 -10.24 -0.12 2.85
N GLY A 65 -8.96 0.24 2.70
CA GLY A 65 -8.51 1.41 1.95
C GLY A 65 -7.77 2.41 2.84
N GLY A 66 -6.67 2.96 2.31
CA GLY A 66 -5.83 3.90 3.07
C GLY A 66 -6.33 5.35 3.07
N THR A 67 -7.28 5.68 2.18
CA THR A 67 -7.97 6.97 2.10
C THR A 67 -9.46 6.79 1.86
N TYR A 68 -10.23 7.88 1.96
CA TYR A 68 -11.67 7.86 1.69
C TYR A 68 -12.01 7.38 0.27
N LEU A 69 -11.26 7.84 -0.74
CA LEU A 69 -11.49 7.43 -2.13
C LEU A 69 -11.11 5.96 -2.35
N ASP A 70 -10.01 5.50 -1.77
CA ASP A 70 -9.61 4.10 -1.84
C ASP A 70 -10.66 3.21 -1.19
N GLY A 71 -11.25 3.66 -0.07
CA GLY A 71 -12.34 2.96 0.59
C GLY A 71 -13.60 2.84 -0.27
N ILE A 72 -13.99 3.91 -0.98
CA ILE A 72 -15.11 3.86 -1.93
C ILE A 72 -14.84 2.88 -3.06
N VAL A 73 -13.63 2.91 -3.63
CA VAL A 73 -13.27 1.99 -4.72
C VAL A 73 -13.24 0.55 -4.23
N ALA A 74 -12.67 0.31 -3.05
CA ALA A 74 -12.62 -1.01 -2.43
C ALA A 74 -14.03 -1.55 -2.18
N ILE A 75 -14.90 -0.79 -1.49
CA ILE A 75 -16.26 -1.26 -1.19
C ILE A 75 -17.09 -1.47 -2.46
N ALA A 76 -16.94 -0.60 -3.48
CA ALA A 76 -17.62 -0.77 -4.76
C ALA A 76 -17.13 -2.04 -5.49
N SER A 77 -15.82 -2.30 -5.51
CA SER A 77 -15.26 -3.50 -6.11
C SER A 77 -15.76 -4.77 -5.42
N VAL A 78 -15.83 -4.75 -4.09
CA VAL A 78 -16.39 -5.88 -3.33
C VAL A 78 -17.87 -6.01 -3.63
N TYR A 79 -18.68 -4.96 -3.53
CA TYR A 79 -20.12 -5.05 -3.76
C TYR A 79 -20.49 -5.55 -5.17
N LEU A 80 -19.72 -5.14 -6.18
CA LEU A 80 -19.98 -5.49 -7.58
C LEU A 80 -19.55 -6.90 -7.95
N PHE A 81 -18.47 -7.40 -7.34
CA PHE A 81 -17.83 -8.65 -7.75
C PHE A 81 -17.88 -9.74 -6.68
N CYS A 82 -18.18 -9.39 -5.43
CA CYS A 82 -18.12 -10.24 -4.24
C CYS A 82 -19.33 -10.10 -3.33
N GLY A 83 -19.79 -11.22 -2.77
CA GLY A 83 -20.95 -11.23 -1.85
C GLY A 83 -20.60 -11.02 -0.38
N ASN A 84 -19.37 -11.36 0.04
CA ASN A 84 -19.01 -11.48 1.46
C ASN A 84 -18.34 -10.22 2.02
N ILE A 85 -19.07 -9.10 2.03
CA ILE A 85 -18.53 -7.79 2.43
C ILE A 85 -18.01 -7.79 3.87
N ASP A 86 -18.74 -8.42 4.80
CA ASP A 86 -18.41 -8.37 6.23
C ASP A 86 -17.10 -9.11 6.54
N ASP A 87 -16.90 -10.30 5.98
CA ASP A 87 -15.68 -11.09 6.16
C ASP A 87 -14.46 -10.38 5.55
N ILE A 88 -14.63 -9.78 4.37
CA ILE A 88 -13.57 -8.99 3.71
C ILE A 88 -13.21 -7.78 4.57
N ASN A 89 -14.21 -7.08 5.10
CA ASN A 89 -14.00 -5.92 5.96
C ASN A 89 -13.29 -6.31 7.27
N LEU A 90 -13.59 -7.48 7.82
CA LEU A 90 -12.89 -8.04 8.98
C LEU A 90 -11.41 -8.29 8.67
N CYS A 91 -11.09 -8.85 7.52
CA CYS A 91 -9.70 -9.02 7.09
C CYS A 91 -8.95 -7.69 6.99
N CYS A 92 -9.58 -6.65 6.44
CA CYS A 92 -9.00 -5.31 6.38
C CYS A 92 -8.75 -4.72 7.76
N LYS A 93 -9.70 -4.88 8.68
CA LYS A 93 -9.53 -4.45 10.08
C LYS A 93 -8.33 -5.12 10.74
N GLN A 94 -8.17 -6.44 10.57
CA GLN A 94 -7.05 -7.19 11.13
C GLN A 94 -5.70 -6.77 10.51
N HIS A 95 -5.69 -6.43 9.22
CA HIS A 95 -4.51 -5.91 8.54
C HIS A 95 -4.10 -4.52 9.07
N ASP A 96 -5.06 -3.60 9.22
CA ASP A 96 -4.83 -2.29 9.83
C ASP A 96 -4.32 -2.39 11.27
N GLU A 97 -4.87 -3.32 12.06
CA GLU A 97 -4.39 -3.62 13.42
C GLU A 97 -2.95 -4.15 13.40
N CYS A 98 -2.62 -5.05 12.46
CA CYS A 98 -1.27 -5.56 12.26
C CYS A 98 -0.28 -4.43 11.94
N TYR A 99 -0.63 -3.57 10.97
CA TYR A 99 0.14 -2.38 10.59
C TYR A 99 0.31 -1.42 11.77
N SER A 100 -0.75 -1.20 12.56
CA SER A 100 -0.68 -0.30 13.72
C SER A 100 0.21 -0.88 14.84
N SER A 101 0.21 -2.20 15.00
CA SER A 101 0.96 -2.89 16.05
C SER A 101 2.47 -2.82 15.88
N GLN A 102 2.97 -2.74 14.63
CA GLN A 102 4.40 -2.69 14.30
C GLN A 102 5.24 -3.80 14.96
N TYR A 103 4.63 -4.90 15.42
CA TYR A 103 5.32 -6.01 16.08
C TYR A 103 5.93 -7.01 15.11
N VAL A 104 5.48 -7.00 13.86
CA VAL A 104 5.91 -7.91 12.80
C VAL A 104 6.17 -7.11 11.54
N SER A 105 6.89 -7.68 10.57
CA SER A 105 7.17 -6.98 9.31
C SER A 105 5.90 -6.73 8.50
N ARG A 106 5.99 -5.74 7.60
CA ARG A 106 4.94 -5.46 6.60
C ARG A 106 4.56 -6.73 5.83
N ASP A 107 5.54 -7.45 5.30
CA ASP A 107 5.31 -8.63 4.47
C ASP A 107 4.58 -9.75 5.24
N MET A 108 4.81 -9.86 6.55
CA MET A 108 4.03 -10.77 7.41
C MET A 108 2.58 -10.32 7.58
N CYS A 109 2.33 -9.02 7.74
CA CYS A 109 0.97 -8.49 7.78
C CYS A 109 0.25 -8.70 6.44
N ASP A 110 0.91 -8.40 5.32
CA ASP A 110 0.37 -8.53 3.97
C ASP A 110 0.08 -10.00 3.63
N GLY A 111 0.98 -10.92 3.99
CA GLY A 111 0.76 -12.36 3.83
C GLY A 111 -0.43 -12.89 4.64
N LYS A 112 -0.60 -12.45 5.89
CA LYS A 112 -1.78 -12.81 6.71
C LYS A 112 -3.06 -12.25 6.14
N PHE A 113 -3.01 -11.02 5.62
CA PHE A 113 -4.15 -10.39 4.96
C PHE A 113 -4.58 -11.17 3.73
N TYR A 114 -3.63 -11.54 2.87
CA TYR A 114 -3.89 -12.39 1.70
C TYR A 114 -4.60 -13.69 2.08
N GLN A 115 -4.05 -14.43 3.05
CA GLN A 115 -4.65 -15.68 3.56
C GLN A 115 -6.07 -15.48 4.11
N CYS A 116 -6.31 -14.37 4.81
CA CYS A 116 -7.63 -14.03 5.31
C CYS A 116 -8.64 -13.86 4.17
N LEU A 117 -8.24 -13.25 3.05
CA LEU A 117 -9.10 -12.97 1.90
C LEU A 117 -9.40 -14.19 1.03
N GLU A 118 -8.58 -15.24 1.04
CA GLU A 118 -8.72 -16.40 0.15
C GLU A 118 -10.11 -17.06 0.24
N THR A 119 -10.63 -17.22 1.46
CA THR A 119 -11.96 -17.83 1.68
C THR A 119 -13.11 -16.90 1.26
N PRO A 120 -13.22 -15.67 1.78
CA PRO A 120 -14.34 -14.81 1.45
C PRO A 120 -14.32 -14.32 -0.01
N MET A 121 -13.15 -14.31 -0.67
CA MET A 121 -12.98 -13.93 -2.08
C MET A 121 -12.76 -15.12 -3.02
N ARG A 122 -13.06 -16.36 -2.60
CA ARG A 122 -12.83 -17.57 -3.42
C ARG A 122 -13.41 -17.51 -4.84
N ASN A 123 -14.57 -16.86 -5.00
CA ASN A 123 -15.23 -16.68 -6.30
C ASN A 123 -14.97 -15.30 -6.94
N CYS A 124 -13.99 -14.56 -6.41
CA CYS A 124 -13.65 -13.19 -6.77
C CYS A 124 -12.16 -13.01 -7.09
N GLU A 125 -11.58 -13.92 -7.86
CA GLU A 125 -10.13 -13.98 -8.09
C GLU A 125 -9.52 -12.64 -8.53
N ILE A 126 -10.18 -11.92 -9.45
CA ILE A 126 -9.72 -10.59 -9.90
C ILE A 126 -9.69 -9.59 -8.74
N THR A 127 -10.72 -9.57 -7.89
CA THR A 127 -10.77 -8.66 -6.74
C THR A 127 -9.71 -9.03 -5.70
N LEU A 128 -9.50 -10.32 -5.44
CA LEU A 128 -8.44 -10.80 -4.56
C LEU A 128 -7.06 -10.34 -5.03
N ILE A 129 -6.76 -10.51 -6.31
CA ILE A 129 -5.50 -10.06 -6.92
C ILE A 129 -5.34 -8.54 -6.78
N ASN A 130 -6.42 -7.77 -7.03
CA ASN A 130 -6.36 -6.31 -6.89
C ASN A 130 -6.10 -5.85 -5.46
N PHE A 131 -6.71 -6.50 -4.46
CA PHE A 131 -6.44 -6.21 -3.05
C PHE A 131 -4.99 -6.51 -2.68
N SER A 132 -4.47 -7.65 -3.13
CA SER A 132 -3.08 -8.08 -2.90
C SER A 132 -2.09 -7.09 -3.54
N ASN A 133 -2.29 -6.76 -4.81
CA ASN A 133 -1.44 -5.80 -5.52
C ASN A 133 -1.51 -4.40 -4.88
N ALA A 134 -2.67 -4.00 -4.36
CA ALA A 134 -2.81 -2.71 -3.69
C ALA A 134 -1.98 -2.65 -2.40
N VAL A 135 -1.99 -3.71 -1.57
CA VAL A 135 -1.16 -3.73 -0.35
C VAL A 135 0.32 -3.84 -0.68
N ASP A 136 0.72 -4.60 -1.71
CA ASP A 136 2.13 -4.67 -2.10
C ASP A 136 2.66 -3.31 -2.57
N TYR A 137 1.88 -2.60 -3.39
CA TYR A 137 2.29 -1.34 -3.98
C TYR A 137 2.22 -0.16 -3.00
N PHE A 138 1.14 -0.06 -2.22
CA PHE A 138 0.91 1.08 -1.33
C PHE A 138 1.21 0.79 0.14
N GLY A 139 1.29 -0.47 0.54
CA GLY A 139 1.45 -0.90 1.93
C GLY A 139 2.70 -0.35 2.59
N GLY A 140 3.81 -0.22 1.83
CA GLY A 140 5.03 0.42 2.35
C GLY A 140 4.82 1.86 2.80
N TYR A 141 4.00 2.63 2.10
CA TYR A 141 3.67 4.00 2.50
C TYR A 141 2.83 4.02 3.79
N PHE A 142 1.77 3.22 3.85
CA PHE A 142 0.85 3.20 4.99
C PHE A 142 1.47 2.57 6.25
N TYR A 143 2.24 1.50 6.09
CA TYR A 143 2.99 0.86 7.17
C TYR A 143 3.96 1.85 7.81
N ASN A 144 4.81 2.51 7.01
CA ASN A 144 5.78 3.49 7.52
C ASN A 144 5.11 4.75 8.09
N LYS A 145 3.96 5.16 7.56
CA LYS A 145 3.18 6.27 8.13
C LYS A 145 2.76 5.95 9.56
N LYS A 146 2.26 4.73 9.82
CA LYS A 146 1.88 4.28 11.17
C LYS A 146 3.08 4.22 12.12
N THR A 147 4.24 3.79 11.64
CA THR A 147 5.49 3.83 12.41
C THR A 147 5.81 5.25 12.88
N ARG A 148 5.73 6.24 11.98
CA ARG A 148 6.01 7.66 12.30
C ARG A 148 5.01 8.23 13.30
N GLU A 149 3.72 7.97 13.10
CA GLU A 149 2.65 8.42 14.02
C GLU A 149 2.92 7.92 15.45
N ARG A 150 3.29 6.64 15.60
CA ARG A 150 3.59 6.06 16.91
C ARG A 150 4.85 6.62 17.57
N MET A 151 5.88 6.96 16.78
CA MET A 151 7.07 7.64 17.31
C MET A 151 6.72 9.03 17.86
N VAL A 152 5.88 9.79 17.15
CA VAL A 152 5.43 11.11 17.61
C VAL A 152 4.63 10.98 18.90
N GLU A 153 3.70 10.01 18.98
CA GLU A 153 2.93 9.75 20.21
C GLU A 153 3.85 9.44 21.40
N TYR A 154 4.84 8.56 21.22
CA TYR A 154 5.81 8.25 22.27
C TYR A 154 6.63 9.49 22.69
N MET A 155 7.04 10.33 21.73
CA MET A 155 7.75 11.58 22.05
C MET A 155 6.89 12.52 22.87
N LEU A 156 5.61 12.69 22.52
CA LEU A 156 4.69 13.58 23.24
C LEU A 156 4.47 13.11 24.69
N VAL A 157 4.26 11.80 24.90
CA VAL A 157 4.05 11.23 26.24
C VAL A 157 5.25 11.49 27.16
N ASN A 158 6.48 11.33 26.66
CA ASN A 158 7.66 11.50 27.52
C ASN A 158 8.00 12.97 27.80
N ILE A 159 7.65 13.90 26.91
CA ILE A 159 7.80 15.34 27.15
C ILE A 159 6.89 15.78 28.30
N GLU A 160 5.68 15.23 28.42
CA GLU A 160 4.76 15.55 29.51
C GLU A 160 5.27 15.07 30.89
N HIS A 161 6.14 14.07 30.92
CA HIS A 161 6.65 13.49 32.17
C HIS A 161 8.00 14.08 32.63
N GLY A 162 8.59 15.00 31.86
CA GLY A 162 9.84 15.67 32.24
C GLY A 162 11.09 14.78 32.18
N ASP A 163 10.98 13.61 31.53
CA ASP A 163 12.09 12.67 31.37
C ASP A 163 13.03 13.07 30.23
N GLU A 164 14.35 12.91 30.43
CA GLU A 164 15.35 13.10 29.39
C GLU A 164 15.20 12.00 28.33
N VAL A 165 14.58 12.34 27.20
CA VAL A 165 14.32 11.38 26.11
C VAL A 165 15.61 11.07 25.36
N THR A 166 16.33 10.04 25.78
CA THR A 166 17.35 9.41 24.93
C THR A 166 16.63 8.60 23.86
N LEU A 167 16.46 9.21 22.69
CA LEU A 167 15.93 8.53 21.50
C LEU A 167 16.89 7.41 21.09
N LYS A 168 16.64 6.18 21.54
CA LYS A 168 17.03 5.03 20.74
C LYS A 168 16.06 4.98 19.57
N PRO A 169 16.51 5.19 18.32
CA PRO A 169 15.64 4.98 17.18
C PRO A 169 15.06 3.56 17.29
N PRO A 170 13.76 3.37 17.00
CA PRO A 170 13.20 2.04 16.83
C PRO A 170 14.11 1.26 15.91
N ILE A 171 14.46 0.04 16.31
CA ILE A 171 15.30 -0.85 15.52
C ILE A 171 14.57 -1.03 14.19
N TYR A 172 15.01 -0.30 13.17
CA TYR A 172 14.56 -0.49 11.81
C TYR A 172 15.09 -1.87 11.43
N TYR A 173 14.19 -2.84 11.29
CA TYR A 173 14.54 -4.05 10.56
C TYR A 173 14.71 -3.63 9.10
N ASP A 174 15.96 -3.31 8.76
CA ASP A 174 16.38 -3.09 7.39
C ASP A 174 16.36 -4.45 6.68
N ASN A 175 15.29 -4.71 5.94
CA ASN A 175 15.15 -5.92 5.12
C ASN A 175 15.83 -5.78 3.74
N THR A 176 16.79 -4.87 3.55
CA THR A 176 17.48 -4.72 2.25
C THR A 176 18.45 -5.85 1.89
N TYR A 177 18.56 -6.92 2.68
CA TYR A 177 19.37 -8.09 2.33
C TYR A 177 18.70 -9.40 2.74
N ILE A 178 17.77 -9.89 1.91
CA ILE A 178 17.52 -11.32 1.76
C ILE A 178 17.50 -11.59 0.25
N ASP A 179 18.68 -11.88 -0.29
CA ASP A 179 18.92 -12.69 -1.49
C ASP A 179 19.88 -13.82 -1.08
#